data_AF-A0A3B9HPG6-F1
#
_entry.id   AF-A0A3B9HPG6-F1
#
_cell.length_a   1.000
_cell.length_b   1.000
_cell.length_c   1.000
_cell.angle_alpha   90.00
_cell.angle_beta   90.00
_cell.angle_gamma   90.00
#
_symmetry.space_group_name_H-M   'P 1'
#
loop_
_entity.id
_entity.type
_entity.pdbx_description
1 polymer ?
#
loop_
_entity_poly.entity_id
_entity_poly.type
_entity_poly.pdbx_seq_one_letter_code
_entity_poly.pdbx_strand_id
1 'polypeptide(L)'
;MRYLIILSAGLFLLGCKADNPLTVQTERGKLLSCELLQEYSIAEADSIITGYDEFLAIYPVDYPIRIYRITYITVDPFGEETTASGAVILPMDTTVSFPLCSYQHGTITERYEVPSFEGGELFLGIVFAPGGY
;
A
#
# COMPACT_ATOMS: atom_id res chain seq x y z
N MET A 1 -51.68 61.81 4.80
CA MET A 1 -50.39 61.32 4.23
C MET A 1 -49.74 60.48 5.33
N ARG A 2 -49.94 59.16 5.45
CA ARG A 2 -49.66 58.04 4.53
C ARG A 2 -48.18 57.99 4.16
N TYR A 3 -47.36 57.26 4.93
CA TYR A 3 -46.37 56.30 4.42
C TYR A 3 -46.13 55.19 5.46
N LEU A 4 -46.33 53.98 4.96
CA LEU A 4 -46.11 52.66 5.53
C LEU A 4 -44.85 52.12 4.83
N ILE A 5 -43.83 51.67 5.56
CA ILE A 5 -42.82 50.72 5.04
C ILE A 5 -42.54 49.66 6.12
N ILE A 6 -42.83 48.42 5.74
CA ILE A 6 -42.61 47.14 6.42
C ILE A 6 -41.32 46.52 5.84
N LEU A 7 -40.62 45.69 6.63
CA LEU A 7 -39.61 44.64 6.31
C LEU A 7 -38.36 44.87 7.17
N SER A 8 -37.68 43.91 7.79
CA SER A 8 -37.83 42.46 8.01
C SER A 8 -36.51 42.02 8.65
N ALA A 9 -36.54 40.96 9.45
CA ALA A 9 -35.48 39.95 9.60
C ALA A 9 -34.06 40.45 10.00
N GLY A 10 -33.45 40.01 11.09
CA GLY A 10 -33.53 38.68 11.64
C GLY A 10 -32.83 38.62 12.99
N LEU A 11 -33.46 37.86 13.88
CA LEU A 11 -32.86 37.35 15.08
C LEU A 11 -31.76 36.37 14.64
N PHE A 12 -30.50 36.80 14.66
CA PHE A 12 -29.36 35.91 14.48
C PHE A 12 -29.31 34.95 15.67
N LEU A 13 -30.01 33.81 15.55
CA LEU A 13 -29.78 32.66 16.39
C LEU A 13 -28.32 32.25 16.18
N LEU A 14 -27.52 32.40 17.23
CA LEU A 14 -26.21 31.77 17.38
C LEU A 14 -26.41 30.26 17.33
N GLY A 15 -26.52 29.71 16.12
CA GLY A 15 -26.37 28.30 15.86
C GLY A 15 -24.90 27.94 16.00
N CYS A 16 -24.45 27.65 17.22
CA CYS A 16 -23.27 26.83 17.40
C CYS A 16 -23.58 25.47 16.78
N LYS A 17 -23.14 25.26 15.54
CA LYS A 17 -22.93 23.91 15.05
C LYS A 17 -21.88 23.33 15.97
N ALA A 18 -22.26 22.40 16.84
CA ALA A 18 -21.28 21.52 17.44
C ALA A 18 -20.58 20.86 16.26
N ASP A 19 -19.33 21.26 16.00
CA ASP A 19 -18.46 20.42 15.20
C ASP A 19 -18.50 19.08 15.92
N ASN A 20 -19.08 18.07 15.26
CA ASN A 20 -18.88 16.69 15.69
C ASN A 20 -17.38 16.59 15.98
N PRO A 21 -16.95 16.10 17.16
CA PRO A 21 -15.54 15.84 17.35
C PRO A 21 -15.15 15.02 16.13
N LEU A 22 -14.23 15.56 15.33
CA LEU A 22 -13.69 14.83 14.19
C LEU A 22 -13.21 13.53 14.83
N THR A 23 -13.97 12.46 14.62
CA THR A 23 -13.47 11.12 14.88
C THR A 23 -12.16 11.12 14.13
N VAL A 24 -11.06 10.83 14.84
CA VAL A 24 -9.77 10.60 14.21
C VAL A 24 -10.03 9.40 13.30
N GLN A 25 -10.45 9.67 12.06
CA GLN A 25 -10.57 8.66 11.04
C GLN A 25 -9.13 8.28 10.78
N THR A 26 -8.75 7.10 11.24
CA THR A 26 -7.48 6.52 10.88
C THR A 26 -7.48 6.47 9.35
N GLU A 27 -6.57 7.23 8.74
CA GLU A 27 -6.58 7.42 7.30
C GLU A 27 -6.35 6.06 6.62
N ARG A 28 -7.25 5.67 5.72
CA ARG A 28 -7.07 4.46 4.91
C ARG A 28 -5.70 4.53 4.22
N GLY A 29 -4.92 3.46 4.35
CA GLY A 29 -3.55 3.39 3.84
C GLY A 29 -2.48 3.80 4.87
N LYS A 30 -2.85 4.20 6.09
CA LYS A 30 -1.89 4.48 7.16
C LYS A 30 -1.03 3.25 7.44
N LEU A 31 0.28 3.40 7.24
CA LEU A 31 1.28 2.38 7.57
C LEU A 31 1.37 2.20 9.09
N LEU A 32 1.29 0.95 9.55
CA LEU A 32 1.42 0.57 10.95
C LEU A 32 2.80 -0.01 11.25
N SER A 33 3.30 -0.89 10.39
CA SER A 33 4.65 -1.45 10.49
C SER A 33 5.27 -1.69 9.12
N CYS A 34 6.59 -1.69 9.09
CA CYS A 34 7.42 -2.09 7.96
C CYS A 34 8.59 -2.91 8.50
N GLU A 35 8.66 -4.18 8.12
CA GLU A 35 9.60 -5.16 8.63
C GLU A 35 10.41 -5.73 7.46
N LEU A 36 11.73 -5.65 7.56
CA LEU A 36 12.62 -6.27 6.58
C LEU A 36 12.59 -7.79 6.78
N LEU A 37 12.23 -8.54 5.73
CA LEU A 37 12.25 -10.00 5.72
C LEU A 37 13.58 -10.51 5.16
N GLN A 38 13.96 -10.03 3.98
CA GLN A 38 15.13 -10.51 3.22
C GLN A 38 15.81 -9.37 2.45
N GLU A 39 17.09 -9.58 2.15
CA GLU A 39 17.84 -8.81 1.16
C GLU A 39 18.49 -9.80 0.18
N TYR A 40 18.45 -9.49 -1.10
CA TYR A 40 19.18 -10.24 -2.12
C TYR A 40 20.10 -9.31 -2.89
N SER A 41 21.35 -9.74 -3.04
CA SER A 41 22.27 -9.20 -4.02
C SER A 41 21.78 -9.52 -5.44
N ILE A 42 22.35 -8.83 -6.43
CA ILE A 42 22.11 -9.12 -7.85
C ILE A 42 22.34 -10.60 -8.17
N ALA A 43 23.44 -11.18 -7.70
CA ALA A 43 23.78 -12.56 -7.97
C ALA A 43 22.81 -13.55 -7.31
N GLU A 44 22.32 -13.25 -6.10
CA GLU A 44 21.32 -14.08 -5.42
C GLU A 44 19.97 -14.01 -6.12
N ALA A 45 19.52 -12.81 -6.51
CA ALA A 45 18.27 -12.63 -7.25
C ALA A 45 18.33 -13.34 -8.62
N ASP A 46 19.42 -13.19 -9.37
CA ASP A 46 19.65 -13.87 -10.64
C ASP A 46 19.61 -15.40 -10.48
N SER A 47 20.28 -15.92 -9.44
CA SER A 47 20.28 -17.35 -9.14
C SER A 47 18.89 -17.87 -8.74
N ILE A 48 18.09 -17.09 -8.02
CA ILE A 48 16.71 -17.47 -7.64
C ILE A 48 15.82 -17.52 -8.87
N ILE A 49 15.90 -16.49 -9.73
CA ILE A 49 15.07 -16.37 -10.94
C ILE A 49 15.39 -17.50 -11.93
N THR A 50 16.66 -17.66 -12.29
CA THR A 50 17.10 -18.69 -13.25
C THR A 50 17.00 -20.10 -12.69
N GLY A 51 17.10 -20.26 -11.36
CA GLY A 51 16.87 -21.53 -10.67
C GLY A 51 15.40 -21.98 -10.70
N TYR A 52 14.45 -21.06 -10.89
CA TYR A 52 13.03 -21.39 -11.07
C TYR A 52 12.74 -21.87 -12.50
N ASP A 53 13.16 -21.09 -13.50
CA ASP A 53 13.08 -21.43 -14.92
C ASP A 53 14.14 -20.62 -15.70
N GLU A 54 14.98 -21.31 -16.47
CA GLU A 54 16.05 -20.69 -17.27
C GLU A 54 15.50 -19.67 -18.28
N PHE A 55 14.26 -19.83 -18.75
CA PHE A 55 13.61 -18.87 -19.64
C PHE A 55 13.41 -17.48 -18.98
N LEU A 56 13.38 -17.40 -17.65
CA LEU A 56 13.24 -16.14 -16.93
C LEU A 56 14.52 -15.29 -16.93
N ALA A 57 15.65 -15.82 -17.42
CA ALA A 57 16.88 -15.04 -17.63
C ALA A 57 16.70 -13.85 -18.61
N ILE A 58 15.56 -13.75 -19.29
CA ILE A 58 15.19 -12.59 -20.11
C ILE A 58 14.85 -11.34 -19.29
N TYR A 59 14.54 -11.49 -18.01
CA TYR A 59 14.23 -10.37 -17.13
C TYR A 59 15.53 -9.74 -16.59
N PRO A 60 15.65 -8.41 -16.58
CA PRO A 60 16.85 -7.74 -16.09
C PRO A 60 17.00 -7.89 -14.57
N VAL A 61 18.24 -8.09 -14.13
CA VAL A 61 18.62 -8.19 -12.71
C VAL A 61 19.74 -7.18 -12.44
N ASP A 62 19.39 -5.90 -12.53
CA ASP A 62 20.34 -4.79 -12.47
C ASP A 62 20.51 -4.22 -11.06
N TYR A 63 19.56 -4.50 -10.17
CA TYR A 63 19.52 -3.94 -8.82
C TYR A 63 19.46 -5.03 -7.74
N PRO A 64 20.17 -4.86 -6.61
CA PRO A 64 19.88 -5.62 -5.41
C PRO A 64 18.49 -5.26 -4.90
N ILE A 65 17.84 -6.17 -4.17
CA ILE A 65 16.46 -5.95 -3.69
C ILE A 65 16.34 -6.18 -2.19
N ARG A 66 15.38 -5.47 -1.58
CA ARG A 66 14.91 -5.73 -0.21
C ARG A 66 13.45 -6.12 -0.21
N ILE A 67 13.10 -7.14 0.56
CA ILE A 67 11.73 -7.61 0.70
C ILE A 67 11.23 -7.20 2.09
N TYR A 68 10.12 -6.48 2.12
CA TYR A 68 9.48 -6.01 3.33
C TYR A 68 8.09 -6.61 3.49
N ARG A 69 7.73 -6.94 4.73
CA ARG A 69 6.34 -7.06 5.15
C ARG A 69 5.87 -5.72 5.68
N ILE A 70 4.74 -5.25 5.19
CA ILE A 70 4.04 -4.10 5.74
C ILE A 70 2.73 -4.51 6.38
N THR A 71 2.30 -3.77 7.39
CA THR A 71 0.92 -3.77 7.88
C THR A 71 0.35 -2.36 7.79
N TYR A 72 -0.92 -2.24 7.42
CA TYR A 72 -1.56 -0.96 7.17
C TYR A 72 -3.05 -0.98 7.50
N ILE A 73 -3.59 0.19 7.75
CA ILE A 73 -5.02 0.41 8.00
C ILE A 73 -5.78 0.41 6.68
N THR A 74 -6.85 -0.37 6.61
CA THR A 74 -7.82 -0.38 5.51
C THR A 74 -9.24 -0.52 6.08
N VAL A 75 -10.23 -0.79 5.22
CA VAL A 75 -11.59 -1.12 5.68
C VAL A 75 -11.99 -2.52 5.26
N ASP A 76 -12.91 -3.09 6.01
CA ASP A 76 -13.58 -4.34 5.68
C ASP A 76 -14.74 -4.11 4.67
N PRO A 77 -15.46 -5.17 4.24
CA PRO A 77 -16.59 -5.03 3.32
C PRO A 77 -17.77 -4.19 3.84
N PHE A 78 -17.85 -3.94 5.15
CA PHE A 78 -18.88 -3.11 5.78
C PHE A 78 -18.45 -1.65 5.94
N GLY A 79 -17.19 -1.33 5.62
CA GLY A 79 -16.62 0.02 5.73
C GLY A 79 -16.00 0.31 7.09
N GLU A 80 -15.92 -0.69 7.97
CA GLU A 80 -15.30 -0.57 9.28
C GLU A 80 -13.79 -0.73 9.17
N GLU A 81 -13.05 -0.05 10.05
CA GLU A 81 -11.59 -0.10 10.07
C GLU A 81 -11.07 -1.51 10.36
N THR A 82 -10.05 -1.93 9.60
CA THR A 82 -9.34 -3.18 9.85
C THR A 82 -7.86 -3.06 9.46
N THR A 83 -7.07 -4.05 9.82
CA THR A 83 -5.65 -4.14 9.45
C THR A 83 -5.45 -5.18 8.35
N ALA A 84 -4.67 -4.82 7.34
CA ALA A 84 -4.20 -5.74 6.30
C ALA A 84 -2.67 -5.78 6.28
N SER A 85 -2.11 -6.78 5.59
CA SER A 85 -0.68 -6.91 5.33
C SER A 85 -0.38 -7.03 3.84
N GLY A 86 0.85 -6.69 3.46
CA GLY A 86 1.34 -6.81 2.08
C GLY A 86 2.85 -7.03 2.04
N ALA A 87 3.34 -7.53 0.92
CA ALA A 87 4.77 -7.57 0.62
C ALA A 87 5.13 -6.35 -0.25
N VAL A 88 6.27 -5.72 0.04
CA VAL A 88 6.87 -4.68 -0.77
C VAL A 88 8.29 -5.10 -1.09
N ILE A 89 8.60 -5.25 -2.37
CA ILE A 89 9.96 -5.52 -2.82
C ILE A 89 10.52 -4.22 -3.39
N LEU A 90 11.67 -3.77 -2.90
CA LEU A 90 12.27 -2.50 -3.25
C LEU A 90 13.61 -2.73 -3.97
N PRO A 91 13.76 -2.31 -5.23
CA PRO A 91 15.07 -2.19 -5.88
C PRO A 91 15.92 -1.15 -5.17
N MET A 92 17.17 -1.50 -4.88
CA MET A 92 18.08 -0.66 -4.09
C MET A 92 18.92 0.24 -4.99
N ASP A 93 18.42 1.43 -5.29
CA ASP A 93 19.19 2.56 -5.79
C ASP A 93 18.56 3.87 -5.27
N THR A 94 19.39 4.77 -4.74
CA THR A 94 18.90 6.07 -4.20
C THR A 94 18.99 7.21 -5.22
N THR A 95 19.57 6.95 -6.38
CA THR A 95 19.79 7.93 -7.45
C THR A 95 18.72 7.88 -8.54
N VAL A 96 17.90 6.83 -8.54
CA VAL A 96 16.87 6.55 -9.55
C VAL A 96 15.49 6.55 -8.90
N SER A 97 14.48 7.02 -9.63
CA SER A 97 13.07 6.83 -9.25
C SER A 97 12.51 5.65 -10.04
N PHE A 98 11.97 4.66 -9.34
CA PHE A 98 11.37 3.48 -9.95
C PHE A 98 9.85 3.68 -10.15
N PRO A 99 9.26 3.15 -11.24
CA PRO A 99 7.82 2.98 -11.33
C PRO A 99 7.31 2.05 -10.23
N LEU A 100 6.01 2.14 -9.91
CA LEU A 100 5.35 1.24 -8.97
C LEU A 100 4.66 0.12 -9.74
N CYS A 101 5.08 -1.13 -9.55
CA CYS A 101 4.30 -2.30 -9.94
C CYS A 101 3.40 -2.75 -8.78
N SER A 102 2.11 -2.94 -9.04
CA SER A 102 1.16 -3.47 -8.05
C SER A 102 0.63 -4.81 -8.53
N TYR A 103 1.11 -5.89 -7.91
CA TYR A 103 0.66 -7.24 -8.19
C TYR A 103 -0.40 -7.69 -7.18
N GLN A 104 -1.44 -8.35 -7.67
CA GLN A 104 -2.48 -8.98 -6.86
C GLN A 104 -2.38 -10.49 -7.01
N HIS A 105 -2.21 -11.19 -5.90
CA HIS A 105 -2.01 -12.63 -5.91
C HIS A 105 -3.27 -13.40 -6.32
N GLY A 106 -3.09 -14.64 -6.75
CA GLY A 106 -4.16 -15.58 -7.08
C GLY A 106 -4.94 -16.06 -5.86
N THR A 107 -5.78 -17.08 -6.04
CA THR A 107 -6.54 -17.68 -4.94
C THR A 107 -5.60 -18.39 -3.96
N ILE A 108 -5.65 -18.03 -2.69
CA ILE A 108 -4.86 -18.64 -1.61
C ILE A 108 -5.83 -19.20 -0.55
N THR A 109 -5.71 -20.48 -0.22
CA THR A 109 -6.56 -21.16 0.77
C THR A 109 -5.94 -21.20 2.16
N GLU A 110 -4.60 -21.18 2.23
CA GLU A 110 -3.85 -21.21 3.49
C GLU A 110 -3.47 -19.80 3.95
N ARG A 111 -3.84 -19.45 5.19
CA ARG A 111 -3.69 -18.08 5.72
C ARG A 111 -2.27 -17.49 5.60
N TYR A 112 -1.25 -18.33 5.69
CA TYR A 112 0.15 -17.91 5.68
C TYR A 112 0.88 -18.20 4.37
N GLU A 113 0.20 -18.67 3.32
CA GLU A 113 0.78 -18.81 1.98
C GLU A 113 0.69 -17.53 1.14
N VAL A 114 0.40 -16.39 1.76
CA VAL A 114 0.33 -15.07 1.12
C VAL A 114 1.72 -14.43 0.95
N PRO A 115 1.92 -13.50 0.00
CA PRO A 115 3.24 -12.90 -0.24
C PRO A 115 3.87 -12.22 0.98
N SER A 116 3.09 -11.62 1.87
CA SER A 116 3.61 -10.99 3.10
C SER A 116 4.16 -11.97 4.14
N PHE A 117 3.96 -13.28 3.93
CA PHE A 117 4.53 -14.38 4.71
C PHE A 117 5.42 -15.27 3.83
N GLU A 118 6.02 -14.68 2.78
CA GLU A 118 6.93 -15.38 1.87
C GLU A 118 6.29 -16.58 1.14
N GLY A 119 4.97 -16.51 0.94
CA GLY A 119 4.25 -17.46 0.10
C GLY A 119 4.70 -17.45 -1.36
N GLY A 120 4.37 -18.50 -2.10
CA GLY A 120 4.97 -18.77 -3.42
C GLY A 120 4.86 -17.64 -4.44
N GLU A 121 3.76 -16.89 -4.45
CA GLU A 121 3.60 -15.78 -5.40
C GLU A 121 4.41 -14.52 -5.07
N LEU A 122 5.11 -14.47 -3.92
CA LEU A 122 6.15 -13.47 -3.67
C LEU A 122 7.22 -13.49 -4.78
N PHE A 123 7.45 -14.67 -5.38
CA PHE A 123 8.40 -14.87 -6.47
C PHE A 123 8.18 -13.90 -7.63
N LEU A 124 6.95 -13.54 -7.98
CA LEU A 124 6.69 -12.60 -9.06
C LEU A 124 7.27 -11.21 -8.75
N GLY A 125 7.20 -10.78 -7.50
CA GLY A 125 7.88 -9.55 -7.06
C GLY A 125 9.40 -9.65 -7.15
N ILE A 126 9.98 -10.82 -6.88
CA ILE A 126 11.42 -11.09 -7.03
C ILE A 126 11.83 -11.06 -8.51
N VAL A 127 10.96 -11.41 -9.46
CA VAL A 127 11.23 -11.29 -10.90
C VAL A 127 11.23 -9.83 -11.37
N PHE A 128 10.28 -9.01 -10.89
CA PHE A 128 10.13 -7.63 -11.37
C PHE A 128 11.09 -6.64 -10.71
N ALA A 129 11.31 -6.75 -9.40
CA ALA A 129 12.02 -5.73 -8.64
C ALA A 129 13.50 -5.54 -9.03
N PRO A 130 14.29 -6.60 -9.29
CA PRO A 130 15.67 -6.42 -9.76
C PRO A 130 15.79 -5.69 -11.10
N GLY A 131 14.71 -5.65 -11.88
CA GLY A 131 14.60 -4.87 -13.12
C GLY A 131 14.17 -3.41 -12.93
N GLY A 132 13.94 -2.98 -11.68
CA GLY A 132 13.57 -1.61 -11.33
C GLY A 132 12.07 -1.32 -11.28
N TYR A 133 11.26 -2.23 -10.71
CA TYR A 133 9.80 -2.10 -10.55
C TYR A 133 9.30 -2.41 -9.15
#